data_AF-A0A7V0X1Z0-F1
#
_entry.id   AF-A0A7V0X1Z0-F1
#
_cell.length_a   1.000
_cell.length_b   1.000
_cell.length_c   1.000
_cell.angle_alpha   90.00
_cell.angle_beta   90.00
_cell.angle_gamma   90.00
#
_symmetry.space_group_name_H-M   'P 1'
#
loop_
_entity.id
_entity.type
_entity.pdbx_description
1 polymer ?
#
loop_
_entity_poly.entity_id
_entity_poly.type
_entity_poly.pdbx_seq_one_letter_code
_entity_poly.pdbx_strand_id
1 'polypeptide(L)'
;MNVMNKINQAAGKRAQGPGPRRVWTAAAAVALALAIAAPALYLHHTAARRSLKKRFRSELETLHKRYRFPGATAAYILPDGTVEVCAAGLADRELTLPMTPRTRMLAASIGKTFVGATALSLAREGVLDLDGPIEKWLGSSPWFSRLPGGGGITLRQLLTHRAGIANHVDTEGFKRAFRERRRTPDAPLSPEELIGFVLNPEAPRTPKGRFHYSDTGYILAGLVIEAAAGRPYYDEVNKRFLAPLRLTLTSPSDRRDIPGLAAGYCSPENPFGLPAKTTLRPGLMAWHPGVEWTGGGLVSNPGDLVVWAKALYEGRAMKGDYLDMLLDAAPVESHSGKSYGIGVAVQENGFFGTTWGHSGWIPGYCSSMRYYPAYGVAVAFQINTDIGIADGSTEVFNDMERRLAMIVIKSLDEVAGTLLTGQTEQIIHTKKKRRTP
;
A
#
# COMPACT_ATOMS: atom_id res chain seq x y z
N MET A 1 42.79 -72.85 -0.43
CA MET A 1 42.33 -73.00 0.97
C MET A 1 40.95 -72.38 1.04
N ASN A 2 39.87 -73.15 0.92
CA ASN A 2 39.17 -73.79 2.05
C ASN A 2 39.02 -72.80 3.21
N VAL A 3 37.82 -72.38 3.61
CA VAL A 3 36.75 -73.20 4.23
C VAL A 3 35.42 -72.43 4.08
N MET A 4 34.43 -72.89 3.30
CA MET A 4 33.37 -73.90 3.60
C MET A 4 32.06 -73.24 4.07
N ASN A 5 31.06 -73.04 3.19
CA ASN A 5 29.95 -73.94 2.86
C ASN A 5 29.07 -74.35 4.06
N LYS A 6 27.78 -73.94 4.03
CA LYS A 6 26.63 -74.84 4.22
C LYS A 6 25.31 -74.14 3.82
N ILE A 7 24.82 -74.54 2.66
CA ILE A 7 23.47 -74.32 2.14
C ILE A 7 22.71 -75.66 2.19
N ASN A 8 21.40 -75.59 2.41
CA ASN A 8 20.34 -76.64 2.40
C ASN A 8 20.26 -77.50 3.68
N GLN A 9 19.11 -77.72 4.32
CA GLN A 9 17.69 -77.66 3.92
C GLN A 9 16.83 -77.70 5.22
N ALA A 10 15.76 -76.90 5.30
CA ALA A 10 14.56 -77.26 6.04
C ALA A 10 13.37 -76.46 5.50
N ALA A 11 12.46 -77.19 4.87
CA ALA A 11 11.26 -76.67 4.24
C ALA A 11 10.21 -76.22 5.26
N GLY A 12 9.34 -75.30 4.84
CA GLY A 12 7.98 -75.21 5.37
C GLY A 12 7.62 -73.89 6.04
N LYS A 13 7.19 -72.91 5.23
CA LYS A 13 5.88 -72.25 5.38
C LYS A 13 5.68 -71.24 4.25
N ARG A 14 4.74 -71.55 3.35
CA ARG A 14 4.16 -70.58 2.41
C ARG A 14 3.53 -69.44 3.21
N ALA A 15 4.09 -68.23 3.11
CA ALA A 15 3.35 -67.01 3.35
C ALA A 15 3.03 -66.40 1.98
N GLN A 16 1.77 -66.48 1.56
CA GLN A 16 1.27 -65.75 0.41
C GLN A 16 1.39 -64.24 0.72
N GLY A 17 2.37 -63.56 0.12
CA GLY A 17 2.38 -62.10 0.09
C GLY A 17 1.14 -61.60 -0.68
N PRO A 18 0.52 -60.47 -0.28
CA PRO A 18 -0.64 -59.95 -0.98
C PRO A 18 -0.25 -59.63 -2.43
N GLY A 19 -0.93 -60.26 -3.39
CA GLY A 19 -0.66 -60.08 -4.82
C GLY A 19 -0.79 -58.61 -5.26
N PRO A 20 -0.16 -58.24 -6.39
CA PRO A 20 -0.04 -56.86 -6.87
C PRO A 20 -1.38 -56.13 -6.98
N ARG A 21 -2.50 -56.83 -7.16
CA ARG A 21 -3.84 -56.26 -7.28
C ARG A 21 -4.31 -55.41 -6.08
N ARG A 22 -3.81 -55.63 -4.86
CA ARG A 22 -4.23 -54.84 -3.67
C ARG A 22 -3.60 -53.46 -3.54
N VAL A 23 -2.43 -53.24 -4.15
CA VAL A 23 -1.73 -51.94 -4.11
C VAL A 23 -2.35 -50.95 -5.10
N TRP A 24 -2.75 -51.43 -6.28
CA TRP A 24 -3.41 -50.62 -7.30
C TRP A 24 -4.81 -50.13 -6.88
N THR A 25 -5.56 -50.92 -6.10
CA THR A 25 -6.88 -50.51 -5.60
C THR A 25 -6.83 -49.41 -4.54
N ALA A 26 -5.79 -49.38 -3.70
CA ALA A 26 -5.62 -48.32 -2.71
C ALA A 26 -5.17 -47.00 -3.35
N ALA A 27 -4.25 -47.05 -4.32
CA ALA A 27 -3.82 -45.88 -5.08
C ALA A 27 -4.94 -45.29 -5.94
N ALA A 28 -5.77 -46.13 -6.58
CA ALA A 28 -6.92 -45.69 -7.36
C ALA A 28 -8.02 -45.06 -6.46
N ALA A 29 -8.25 -45.60 -5.26
CA ALA A 29 -9.20 -45.03 -4.30
C ALA A 29 -8.74 -43.68 -3.73
N VAL A 30 -7.44 -43.49 -3.48
CA VAL A 30 -6.86 -42.21 -3.06
C VAL A 30 -6.90 -41.19 -4.21
N ALA A 31 -6.58 -41.60 -5.44
CA ALA A 31 -6.67 -40.75 -6.62
C ALA A 31 -8.10 -40.31 -6.91
N LEU A 32 -9.09 -41.20 -6.75
CA LEU A 32 -10.51 -40.88 -6.92
C LEU A 32 -11.04 -39.99 -5.79
N ALA A 33 -10.61 -40.21 -4.54
CA ALA A 33 -10.96 -39.34 -3.40
C ALA A 33 -10.37 -37.92 -3.56
N LEU A 34 -9.13 -37.79 -4.05
CA LEU A 34 -8.52 -36.51 -4.39
C LEU A 34 -9.21 -35.84 -5.60
N ALA A 35 -9.62 -36.61 -6.61
CA ALA A 35 -10.35 -36.12 -7.78
C ALA A 35 -11.77 -35.60 -7.44
N ILE A 36 -12.39 -36.08 -6.37
CA ILE A 36 -13.72 -35.61 -5.90
C ILE A 36 -13.59 -34.49 -4.85
N ALA A 37 -12.55 -34.50 -4.02
CA ALA A 37 -12.33 -33.48 -3.00
C ALA A 37 -11.85 -32.13 -3.58
N ALA A 38 -11.05 -32.15 -4.65
CA ALA A 38 -10.54 -30.92 -5.27
C ALA A 38 -11.64 -30.03 -5.89
N PRO A 39 -12.63 -30.56 -6.64
CA PRO A 39 -13.77 -29.77 -7.12
C PRO A 39 -14.63 -29.18 -6.00
N ALA A 40 -14.88 -29.94 -4.93
CA ALA A 40 -15.69 -29.48 -3.80
C ALA A 40 -14.97 -28.37 -3.01
N LEU A 41 -13.66 -28.51 -2.78
CA LEU A 41 -12.84 -27.48 -2.14
C LEU A 41 -12.74 -26.22 -3.01
N TYR A 42 -12.61 -26.38 -4.33
CA TYR A 42 -12.62 -25.29 -5.29
C TYR A 42 -13.96 -24.54 -5.32
N LEU A 43 -15.09 -25.25 -5.35
CA LEU A 43 -16.44 -24.67 -5.30
C LEU A 43 -16.70 -23.95 -3.98
N HIS A 44 -16.21 -24.51 -2.86
CA HIS A 44 -16.35 -23.88 -1.56
C HIS A 44 -15.53 -22.58 -1.46
N HIS A 45 -14.27 -22.61 -1.92
CA HIS A 45 -13.39 -21.45 -1.92
C HIS A 45 -13.90 -20.32 -2.82
N THR A 46 -14.48 -20.68 -3.98
CA THR A 46 -15.09 -19.71 -4.90
C THR A 46 -16.37 -19.10 -4.32
N ALA A 47 -17.21 -19.90 -3.65
CA ALA A 47 -18.40 -19.40 -2.95
C ALA A 47 -18.04 -18.47 -1.78
N ALA A 48 -17.05 -18.83 -0.95
CA ALA A 48 -16.56 -18.01 0.15
C ALA A 48 -16.03 -16.65 -0.36
N ARG A 49 -15.22 -16.65 -1.42
CA ARG A 49 -14.73 -15.41 -2.07
C ARG A 49 -15.87 -14.54 -2.60
N ARG A 50 -16.86 -15.14 -3.27
CA ARG A 50 -18.05 -14.41 -3.76
C ARG A 50 -18.84 -13.77 -2.61
N SER A 51 -18.98 -14.51 -1.50
CA SER A 51 -19.61 -14.02 -0.27
C SER A 51 -18.84 -12.84 0.32
N LEU A 52 -17.51 -12.95 0.46
CA LEU A 52 -16.65 -11.88 0.96
C LEU A 52 -16.77 -10.61 0.11
N LYS A 53 -16.65 -10.73 -1.22
CA LYS A 53 -16.83 -9.59 -2.13
C LYS A 53 -18.17 -8.90 -1.95
N LYS A 54 -19.26 -9.66 -1.82
CA LYS A 54 -20.61 -9.12 -1.59
C LYS A 54 -20.70 -8.37 -0.25
N ARG A 55 -20.18 -8.95 0.83
CA ARG A 55 -20.14 -8.30 2.16
C ARG A 55 -19.31 -7.02 2.14
N PHE A 56 -18.12 -7.06 1.53
CA PHE A 56 -17.23 -5.92 1.43
C PHE A 56 -17.87 -4.76 0.64
N ARG A 57 -18.53 -5.06 -0.49
CA ARG A 57 -19.30 -4.08 -1.25
C ARG A 57 -20.44 -3.49 -0.43
N SER A 58 -21.25 -4.34 0.19
CA SER A 58 -22.38 -3.91 1.03
C SER A 58 -21.92 -3.00 2.17
N GLU A 59 -20.74 -3.27 2.73
CA GLU A 59 -20.16 -2.46 3.79
C GLU A 59 -19.74 -1.09 3.28
N LEU A 60 -19.05 -1.04 2.13
CA LEU A 60 -18.68 0.21 1.47
C LEU A 60 -19.92 1.06 1.13
N GLU A 61 -20.98 0.46 0.59
CA GLU A 61 -22.25 1.13 0.31
C GLU A 61 -22.95 1.64 1.57
N THR A 62 -22.85 0.89 2.68
CA THR A 62 -23.40 1.31 3.98
C THR A 62 -22.65 2.52 4.52
N LEU A 63 -21.32 2.50 4.46
CA LEU A 63 -20.45 3.62 4.84
C LEU A 63 -20.72 4.86 3.96
N HIS A 64 -20.88 4.66 2.65
CA HIS A 64 -21.25 5.70 1.70
C HIS A 64 -22.58 6.37 2.06
N LYS A 65 -23.63 5.59 2.35
CA LYS A 65 -24.94 6.14 2.77
C LYS A 65 -24.88 6.85 4.12
N ARG A 66 -24.13 6.30 5.09
CA ARG A 66 -23.99 6.86 6.43
C ARG A 66 -23.30 8.22 6.41
N TYR A 67 -22.18 8.31 5.71
CA TYR A 67 -21.32 9.50 5.72
C TYR A 67 -21.55 10.45 4.54
N ARG A 68 -22.32 10.02 3.53
CA ARG A 68 -22.76 10.86 2.39
C ARG A 68 -21.63 11.53 1.60
N PHE A 69 -20.44 10.92 1.57
CA PHE A 69 -19.38 11.35 0.66
C PHE A 69 -19.79 11.11 -0.81
N PRO A 70 -19.25 11.87 -1.79
CA PRO A 70 -19.68 11.76 -3.19
C PRO A 70 -19.49 10.36 -3.77
N GLY A 71 -18.30 9.79 -3.60
CA GLY A 71 -18.02 8.40 -3.90
C GLY A 71 -16.69 7.93 -3.31
N ALA A 72 -16.50 6.62 -3.37
CA ALA A 72 -15.26 5.98 -2.95
C ALA A 72 -14.99 4.71 -3.72
N THR A 73 -13.72 4.35 -3.81
CA THR A 73 -13.27 3.02 -4.19
C THR A 73 -12.58 2.38 -3.00
N ALA A 74 -12.70 1.06 -2.85
CA ALA A 74 -12.00 0.30 -1.82
C ALA A 74 -11.58 -1.06 -2.35
N ALA A 75 -10.47 -1.59 -1.87
CA ALA A 75 -9.94 -2.88 -2.27
C ALA A 75 -9.36 -3.63 -1.08
N TYR A 76 -9.25 -4.95 -1.26
CA TYR A 76 -8.46 -5.81 -0.40
C TYR A 76 -7.62 -6.77 -1.24
N ILE A 77 -6.53 -7.25 -0.64
CA ILE A 77 -5.74 -8.37 -1.13
C ILE A 77 -5.60 -9.43 -0.03
N LEU A 78 -5.87 -10.69 -0.38
CA LEU A 78 -5.79 -11.83 0.52
C LEU A 78 -4.37 -12.41 0.59
N PRO A 79 -4.09 -13.35 1.53
CA PRO A 79 -2.76 -13.96 1.65
C PRO A 79 -2.33 -14.66 0.36
N ASP A 80 -3.27 -15.28 -0.33
CA ASP A 80 -3.08 -15.97 -1.62
C ASP A 80 -2.91 -15.02 -2.84
N GLY A 81 -2.94 -13.69 -2.63
CA GLY A 81 -2.81 -12.69 -3.68
C GLY A 81 -4.10 -12.34 -4.41
N THR A 82 -5.26 -12.89 -4.01
CA THR A 82 -6.56 -12.52 -4.59
C THR A 82 -6.87 -11.06 -4.28
N VAL A 83 -7.04 -10.25 -5.33
CA VAL A 83 -7.43 -8.84 -5.24
C VAL A 83 -8.90 -8.67 -5.62
N GLU A 84 -9.63 -7.89 -4.84
CA GLU A 84 -10.97 -7.46 -5.18
C GLU A 84 -11.15 -5.97 -4.92
N VAL A 85 -11.86 -5.30 -5.84
CA VAL A 85 -12.08 -3.85 -5.79
C VAL A 85 -13.58 -3.56 -5.91
N CYS A 86 -14.08 -2.74 -5.01
CA CYS A 86 -15.46 -2.26 -4.98
C CYS A 86 -15.50 -0.73 -5.09
N ALA A 87 -16.62 -0.22 -5.57
CA ALA A 87 -16.87 1.20 -5.74
C ALA A 87 -18.27 1.54 -5.24
N ALA A 88 -18.45 2.74 -4.72
CA ALA A 88 -19.73 3.29 -4.30
C ALA A 88 -19.81 4.79 -4.68
N GLY A 89 -21.01 5.26 -4.97
CA GLY A 89 -21.26 6.66 -5.29
C GLY A 89 -20.78 7.10 -6.68
N LEU A 90 -20.45 8.38 -6.80
CA LEU A 90 -20.17 9.05 -8.07
C LEU A 90 -18.71 9.52 -8.15
N ALA A 91 -18.08 9.25 -9.30
CA ALA A 91 -16.80 9.83 -9.67
C ALA A 91 -16.94 11.32 -10.04
N ASP A 92 -18.11 11.74 -10.51
CA ASP A 92 -18.45 13.14 -10.78
C ASP A 92 -19.95 13.35 -10.53
N ARG A 93 -20.30 14.18 -9.54
CA ARG A 93 -21.68 14.47 -9.13
C ARG A 93 -22.42 15.26 -10.20
N GLU A 94 -21.78 16.25 -10.80
CA GLU A 94 -22.40 17.14 -11.79
C GLU A 94 -22.74 16.39 -13.08
N LEU A 95 -21.92 15.40 -13.45
CA LEU A 95 -22.13 14.56 -14.62
C LEU A 95 -22.87 13.25 -14.31
N THR A 96 -23.22 13.00 -13.05
CA THR A 96 -23.78 11.72 -12.59
C THR A 96 -22.93 10.52 -13.03
N LEU A 97 -21.61 10.71 -13.06
CA LEU A 97 -20.68 9.69 -13.53
C LEU A 97 -20.41 8.69 -12.39
N PRO A 98 -20.70 7.39 -12.56
CA PRO A 98 -20.56 6.43 -11.47
C PRO A 98 -19.09 6.17 -11.13
N MET A 99 -18.83 5.93 -9.85
CA MET A 99 -17.55 5.38 -9.41
C MET A 99 -17.39 3.95 -9.93
N THR A 100 -16.20 3.60 -10.41
CA THR A 100 -15.89 2.26 -10.91
C THR A 100 -14.67 1.68 -10.21
N PRO A 101 -14.48 0.34 -10.20
CA PRO A 101 -13.26 -0.27 -9.69
C PRO A 101 -11.95 0.22 -10.35
N ARG A 102 -12.04 0.82 -11.54
CA ARG A 102 -10.88 1.38 -12.27
C ARG A 102 -10.73 2.89 -12.09
N THR A 103 -11.65 3.54 -11.38
CA THR A 103 -11.59 4.99 -11.16
C THR A 103 -10.34 5.32 -10.36
N ARG A 104 -9.63 6.34 -10.83
CA ARG A 104 -8.35 6.77 -10.27
C ARG A 104 -8.55 8.03 -9.44
N MET A 105 -7.72 8.19 -8.42
CA MET A 105 -7.68 9.37 -7.56
C MET A 105 -6.24 9.69 -7.21
N LEU A 106 -5.95 10.95 -6.86
CA LEU A 106 -4.64 11.30 -6.31
C LEU A 106 -4.40 10.50 -5.03
N ALA A 107 -3.29 9.76 -4.99
CA ALA A 107 -2.92 8.91 -3.86
C ALA A 107 -2.40 9.75 -2.68
N ALA A 108 -2.02 11.00 -2.95
CA ALA A 108 -1.42 11.94 -2.00
C ALA A 108 -0.24 11.27 -1.28
N SER A 109 -0.06 11.54 0.01
CA SER A 109 1.07 11.05 0.80
C SER A 109 1.32 9.54 0.83
N ILE A 110 0.44 8.70 0.28
CA ILE A 110 0.79 7.29 0.01
C ILE A 110 2.00 7.21 -0.95
N GLY A 111 2.18 8.17 -1.86
CA GLY A 111 3.33 8.24 -2.77
C GLY A 111 4.70 8.24 -2.07
N LYS A 112 4.75 8.70 -0.80
CA LYS A 112 5.97 8.66 0.03
C LYS A 112 6.52 7.25 0.24
N THR A 113 5.65 6.23 0.24
CA THR A 113 6.06 4.82 0.31
C THR A 113 6.92 4.42 -0.89
N PHE A 114 6.64 4.95 -2.09
CA PHE A 114 7.44 4.72 -3.30
C PHE A 114 8.76 5.47 -3.26
N VAL A 115 8.79 6.70 -2.72
CA VAL A 115 10.05 7.45 -2.50
C VAL A 115 10.97 6.66 -1.57
N GLY A 116 10.46 6.22 -0.42
CA GLY A 116 11.19 5.42 0.54
C GLY A 116 11.74 4.12 -0.06
N ALA A 117 10.90 3.39 -0.80
CA ALA A 117 11.31 2.17 -1.48
C ALA A 117 12.36 2.42 -2.58
N THR A 118 12.25 3.53 -3.31
CA THR A 118 13.23 3.91 -4.35
C THR A 118 14.60 4.21 -3.71
N ALA A 119 14.62 4.99 -2.64
CA ALA A 119 15.85 5.28 -1.90
C ALA A 119 16.49 4.00 -1.34
N LEU A 120 15.70 3.12 -0.72
CA LEU A 120 16.19 1.82 -0.23
C LEU A 120 16.74 0.94 -1.35
N SER A 121 16.06 0.88 -2.50
CA SER A 121 16.53 0.10 -3.64
C SER A 121 17.87 0.61 -4.17
N LEU A 122 18.04 1.92 -4.28
CA LEU A 122 19.30 2.55 -4.68
C LEU A 122 20.40 2.37 -3.63
N ALA A 123 20.06 2.43 -2.34
CA ALA A 123 21.00 2.20 -1.25
C ALA A 123 21.62 0.80 -1.32
N ARG A 124 20.78 -0.19 -1.61
CA ARG A 124 21.19 -1.59 -1.72
C ARG A 124 21.98 -1.91 -2.98
N GLU A 125 21.82 -1.08 -4.01
CA GLU A 125 22.67 -1.10 -5.20
C GLU A 125 24.01 -0.38 -4.98
N GLY A 126 24.24 0.20 -3.79
CA GLY A 126 25.42 1.00 -3.48
C GLY A 126 25.45 2.37 -4.17
N VAL A 127 24.33 2.80 -4.76
CA VAL A 127 24.22 4.06 -5.51
C VAL A 127 24.10 5.25 -4.56
N LEU A 128 23.42 5.08 -3.42
CA LEU A 128 23.32 6.09 -2.38
C LEU A 128 23.56 5.50 -0.98
N ASP A 129 23.80 6.37 0.00
CA ASP A 129 23.91 6.01 1.40
C ASP A 129 22.78 6.73 2.16
N LEU A 130 21.98 5.97 2.92
CA LEU A 130 20.87 6.53 3.70
C LEU A 130 21.39 7.39 4.86
N ASP A 131 22.54 7.03 5.43
CA ASP A 131 23.11 7.68 6.60
C ASP A 131 24.19 8.72 6.24
N GLY A 132 24.56 8.77 4.96
CA GLY A 132 25.42 9.80 4.40
C GLY A 132 24.74 11.17 4.30
N PRO A 133 25.54 12.26 4.31
CA PRO A 133 25.01 13.62 4.18
C PRO A 133 24.47 13.87 2.77
N ILE A 134 23.34 14.57 2.68
CA ILE A 134 22.74 14.96 1.38
C ILE A 134 23.59 15.97 0.60
N GLU A 135 24.55 16.63 1.26
CA GLU A 135 25.52 17.55 0.66
C GLU A 135 26.32 16.90 -0.48
N LYS A 136 26.61 15.60 -0.37
CA LYS A 136 27.29 14.84 -1.43
C LYS A 136 26.58 14.99 -2.78
N TRP A 137 25.26 15.09 -2.78
CA TRP A 137 24.42 15.12 -3.97
C TRP A 137 23.93 16.52 -4.31
N LEU A 138 23.64 17.35 -3.29
CA LEU A 138 22.96 18.63 -3.46
C LEU A 138 23.86 19.84 -3.18
N GLY A 139 25.09 19.63 -2.70
CA GLY A 139 26.00 20.69 -2.25
C GLY A 139 26.37 21.73 -3.33
N SER A 140 26.36 21.33 -4.60
CA SER A 140 26.60 22.25 -5.73
C SER A 140 25.38 23.10 -6.09
N SER A 141 24.22 22.86 -5.49
CA SER A 141 23.01 23.64 -5.77
C SER A 141 23.16 25.05 -5.21
N PRO A 142 22.85 26.13 -5.97
CA PRO A 142 23.04 27.51 -5.51
C PRO A 142 22.27 27.89 -4.24
N TRP A 143 21.23 27.12 -3.90
CA TRP A 143 20.42 27.33 -2.70
C TRP A 143 20.91 26.54 -1.48
N PHE A 144 21.81 25.56 -1.64
CA PHE A 144 22.15 24.59 -0.59
C PHE A 144 22.79 25.24 0.64
N SER A 145 23.67 26.22 0.45
CA SER A 145 24.31 26.96 1.55
C SER A 145 23.32 27.74 2.43
N ARG A 146 22.10 28.01 1.92
CA ARG A 146 21.00 28.64 2.66
C ARG A 146 20.04 27.62 3.27
N LEU A 147 20.20 26.32 2.98
CA LEU A 147 19.33 25.29 3.53
C LEU A 147 19.57 25.17 5.04
N PRO A 148 18.53 25.35 5.87
CA PRO A 148 18.64 25.17 7.30
C PRO A 148 19.08 23.76 7.71
N GLY A 149 20.04 23.65 8.62
CA GLY A 149 20.63 22.37 9.02
C GLY A 149 21.78 21.89 8.11
N GLY A 150 21.91 22.47 6.91
CA GLY A 150 23.06 22.32 6.02
C GLY A 150 23.46 20.88 5.71
N GLY A 151 24.78 20.67 5.55
CA GLY A 151 25.36 19.39 5.17
C GLY A 151 25.23 18.26 6.18
N GLY A 152 24.77 18.52 7.39
CA GLY A 152 24.58 17.48 8.42
C GLY A 152 23.30 16.66 8.27
N ILE A 153 22.41 17.00 7.33
CA ILE A 153 21.16 16.27 7.09
C ILE A 153 21.45 14.98 6.32
N THR A 154 20.94 13.85 6.83
CA THR A 154 21.04 12.56 6.13
C THR A 154 19.76 12.23 5.36
N LEU A 155 19.86 11.36 4.36
CA LEU A 155 18.69 10.92 3.60
C LEU A 155 17.68 10.16 4.49
N ARG A 156 18.15 9.36 5.45
CA ARG A 156 17.29 8.68 6.44
C ARG A 156 16.49 9.68 7.26
N GLN A 157 17.10 10.79 7.68
CA GLN A 157 16.39 11.83 8.44
C GLN A 157 15.30 12.51 7.60
N LEU A 158 15.51 12.69 6.30
CA LEU A 158 14.47 13.19 5.40
C LEU A 158 13.29 12.20 5.29
N LEU A 159 13.59 10.94 5.00
CA LEU A 159 12.58 9.89 4.77
C LEU A 159 11.79 9.51 6.03
N THR A 160 12.35 9.77 7.21
CA THR A 160 11.72 9.48 8.51
C THR A 160 11.15 10.72 9.20
N HIS A 161 11.09 11.87 8.51
CA HIS A 161 10.56 13.14 9.05
C HIS A 161 11.30 13.66 10.29
N ARG A 162 12.62 13.47 10.36
CA ARG A 162 13.48 13.82 11.51
C ARG A 162 14.63 14.77 11.18
N ALA A 163 14.60 15.37 9.99
CA ALA A 163 15.62 16.32 9.54
C ALA A 163 15.53 17.69 10.21
N GLY A 164 14.40 18.02 10.87
CA GLY A 164 14.18 19.35 11.47
C GLY A 164 13.88 20.45 10.45
N ILE A 165 13.49 20.08 9.22
CA ILE A 165 13.22 21.00 8.11
C ILE A 165 11.76 21.43 8.14
N ALA A 166 11.53 22.73 7.95
CA ALA A 166 10.21 23.31 7.83
C ALA A 166 9.41 22.66 6.68
N ASN A 167 8.09 22.64 6.82
CA ASN A 167 7.21 22.12 5.79
C ASN A 167 6.75 23.27 4.86
N HIS A 168 7.13 23.21 3.59
CA HIS A 168 6.91 24.32 2.65
C HIS A 168 5.42 24.65 2.49
N VAL A 169 4.54 23.64 2.52
CA VAL A 169 3.09 23.82 2.36
C VAL A 169 2.45 24.65 3.48
N ASP A 170 3.10 24.72 4.65
CA ASP A 170 2.63 25.48 5.79
C ASP A 170 3.00 26.97 5.70
N THR A 171 3.94 27.33 4.81
CA THR A 171 4.43 28.69 4.66
C THR A 171 3.43 29.59 3.90
N GLU A 172 3.30 30.84 4.34
CA GLU A 172 2.49 31.83 3.61
C GLU A 172 3.06 32.16 2.22
N GLY A 173 4.39 32.02 2.06
CA GLY A 173 5.06 32.15 0.77
C GLY A 173 4.56 31.13 -0.24
N PHE A 174 4.54 29.84 0.14
CA PHE A 174 4.00 28.79 -0.70
C PHE A 174 2.52 28.98 -1.00
N LYS A 175 1.69 29.22 0.04
CA LYS A 175 0.24 29.38 -0.15
C LYS A 175 -0.09 30.51 -1.14
N ARG A 176 0.62 31.64 -1.07
CA ARG A 176 0.49 32.75 -2.02
C ARG A 176 0.95 32.34 -3.43
N ALA A 177 2.16 31.79 -3.56
CA ALA A 177 2.71 31.39 -4.84
C ALA A 177 1.85 30.32 -5.53
N PHE A 178 1.33 29.36 -4.78
CA PHE A 178 0.46 28.32 -5.30
C PHE A 178 -0.88 28.90 -5.79
N ARG A 179 -1.50 29.83 -5.04
CA ARG A 179 -2.70 30.55 -5.49
C ARG A 179 -2.46 31.33 -6.79
N GLU A 180 -1.32 32.01 -6.89
CA GLU A 180 -0.92 32.74 -8.09
C GLU A 180 -0.67 31.81 -9.27
N ARG A 181 0.01 30.68 -9.05
CA ARG A 181 0.37 29.72 -10.10
C ARG A 181 -0.85 29.08 -10.76
N ARG A 182 -1.98 29.00 -10.09
CA ARG A 182 -3.24 28.54 -10.71
C ARG A 182 -3.73 29.40 -11.87
N ARG A 183 -3.25 30.64 -12.01
CA ARG A 183 -3.51 31.48 -13.19
C ARG A 183 -2.74 31.00 -14.43
N THR A 184 -1.71 30.18 -14.24
CA THR A 184 -0.93 29.50 -15.27
C THR A 184 -0.90 27.99 -15.00
N PRO A 185 -2.08 27.33 -15.06
CA PRO A 185 -2.28 26.00 -14.48
C PRO A 185 -1.47 24.89 -15.15
N ASP A 186 -0.84 25.11 -16.30
CA ASP A 186 0.01 24.11 -16.97
C ASP A 186 1.49 24.17 -16.53
N ALA A 187 1.86 25.09 -15.64
CA ALA A 187 3.20 25.21 -15.09
C ALA A 187 3.18 24.99 -13.57
N PRO A 188 3.54 23.81 -13.03
CA PRO A 188 3.67 23.64 -11.59
C PRO A 188 4.86 24.43 -11.02
N LEU A 189 4.88 24.62 -9.70
CA LEU A 189 6.11 24.99 -9.01
C LEU A 189 7.10 23.83 -9.11
N SER A 190 8.32 24.12 -9.53
CA SER A 190 9.43 23.17 -9.57
C SER A 190 9.89 22.75 -8.16
N PRO A 191 10.54 21.59 -8.01
CA PRO A 191 11.10 21.15 -6.73
C PRO A 191 11.97 22.22 -6.06
N GLU A 192 12.83 22.92 -6.81
CA GLU A 192 13.70 23.96 -6.30
C GLU A 192 12.93 25.21 -5.85
N GLU A 193 11.84 25.58 -6.54
CA GLU A 193 10.92 26.62 -6.07
C GLU A 193 10.27 26.21 -4.74
N LEU A 194 9.90 24.93 -4.58
CA LEU A 194 9.33 24.42 -3.33
C LEU A 194 10.35 24.51 -2.18
N ILE A 195 11.61 24.15 -2.42
CA ILE A 195 12.70 24.32 -1.45
C ILE A 195 12.89 25.81 -1.10
N GLY A 196 12.74 26.70 -2.07
CA GLY A 196 12.85 28.15 -1.89
C GLY A 196 12.01 28.70 -0.73
N PHE A 197 10.84 28.12 -0.44
CA PHE A 197 9.95 28.58 0.63
C PHE A 197 10.44 28.27 2.05
N VAL A 198 11.43 27.38 2.21
CA VAL A 198 11.97 26.99 3.53
C VAL A 198 13.37 27.53 3.81
N LEU A 199 13.96 28.27 2.86
CA LEU A 199 15.30 28.83 3.01
C LEU A 199 15.35 30.03 3.97
N ASN A 200 14.19 30.55 4.41
CA ASN A 200 14.13 31.63 5.39
C ASN A 200 14.56 31.11 6.79
N PRO A 201 15.52 31.77 7.48
CA PRO A 201 15.86 31.54 8.88
C PRO A 201 14.66 31.41 9.84
N GLU A 202 13.59 32.17 9.58
CA GLU A 202 12.40 32.28 10.44
C GLU A 202 11.35 31.17 10.20
N ALA A 203 11.51 30.34 9.17
CA ALA A 203 10.58 29.24 8.94
C ALA A 203 10.54 28.31 10.17
N PRO A 204 9.36 27.93 10.68
CA PRO A 204 9.24 27.13 11.89
C PRO A 204 9.92 25.77 11.72
N ARG A 205 10.77 25.42 12.69
CA ARG A 205 11.59 24.20 12.66
C ARG A 205 11.39 23.41 13.92
N THR A 206 11.68 22.12 13.82
CA THR A 206 11.76 21.23 14.97
C THR A 206 13.21 20.84 15.25
N PRO A 207 13.56 20.53 16.50
CA PRO A 207 14.89 20.01 16.81
C PRO A 207 15.18 18.74 16.00
N LYS A 208 16.39 18.63 15.45
CA LYS A 208 16.84 17.45 14.72
C LYS A 208 16.63 16.18 15.55
N GLY A 209 16.14 15.12 14.91
CA GLY A 209 15.83 13.84 15.57
C GLY A 209 14.39 13.73 16.11
N ARG A 210 13.69 14.85 16.31
CA ARG A 210 12.26 14.85 16.68
C ARG A 210 11.41 14.68 15.43
N PHE A 211 10.30 13.95 15.54
CA PHE A 211 9.39 13.79 14.41
C PHE A 211 8.69 15.11 14.07
N HIS A 212 8.73 15.48 12.79
CA HIS A 212 7.98 16.58 12.21
C HIS A 212 7.69 16.29 10.75
N TYR A 213 6.43 15.98 10.45
CA TYR A 213 5.99 15.68 9.09
C TYR A 213 6.30 16.84 8.15
N SER A 214 7.08 16.59 7.11
CA SER A 214 7.52 17.63 6.18
C SER A 214 7.60 17.10 4.76
N ASP A 215 6.74 17.64 3.88
CA ASP A 215 6.77 17.34 2.46
C ASP A 215 8.09 17.83 1.85
N THR A 216 8.64 18.93 2.36
CA THR A 216 9.97 19.43 1.98
C THR A 216 11.05 18.36 2.13
N GLY A 217 10.99 17.55 3.19
CA GLY A 217 11.93 16.46 3.40
C GLY A 217 11.90 15.46 2.25
N TYR A 218 10.71 15.16 1.74
CA TYR A 218 10.51 14.27 0.60
C TYR A 218 10.89 14.91 -0.73
N ILE A 219 10.68 16.23 -0.91
CA ILE A 219 11.19 16.97 -2.07
C ILE A 219 12.72 16.87 -2.13
N LEU A 220 13.41 17.11 -1.00
CA LEU A 220 14.87 16.95 -0.93
C LEU A 220 15.31 15.51 -1.20
N ALA A 221 14.59 14.51 -0.68
CA ALA A 221 14.88 13.10 -0.95
C ALA A 221 14.73 12.76 -2.44
N GLY A 222 13.73 13.34 -3.12
CA GLY A 222 13.55 13.23 -4.57
C GLY A 222 14.74 13.78 -5.35
N LEU A 223 15.20 14.98 -5.00
CA LEU A 223 16.39 15.59 -5.62
C LEU A 223 17.65 14.75 -5.40
N VAL A 224 17.84 14.17 -4.21
CA VAL A 224 18.95 13.22 -3.94
C VAL A 224 18.83 11.98 -4.82
N ILE A 225 17.63 11.40 -4.95
CA ILE A 225 17.40 10.23 -5.80
C ILE A 225 17.74 10.52 -7.25
N GLU A 226 17.28 11.64 -7.81
CA GLU A 226 17.57 12.01 -9.20
C GLU A 226 19.06 12.26 -9.43
N ALA A 227 19.71 13.01 -8.52
CA ALA A 227 21.14 13.28 -8.58
C ALA A 227 21.97 11.99 -8.50
N ALA A 228 21.59 11.03 -7.65
CA ALA A 228 22.29 9.77 -7.48
C ALA A 228 22.05 8.79 -8.63
N ALA A 229 20.81 8.71 -9.14
CA ALA A 229 20.44 7.79 -10.22
C ALA A 229 20.79 8.31 -11.63
N GLY A 230 20.98 9.63 -11.77
CA GLY A 230 21.16 10.30 -13.05
C GLY A 230 19.92 10.22 -13.95
N ARG A 231 18.72 10.03 -13.37
CA ARG A 231 17.45 9.83 -14.07
C ARG A 231 16.29 10.47 -13.29
N PRO A 232 15.21 10.85 -13.98
CA PRO A 232 14.01 11.36 -13.31
C PRO A 232 13.42 10.37 -12.30
N TYR A 233 12.91 10.88 -11.18
CA TYR A 233 12.37 10.09 -10.07
C TYR A 233 11.24 9.17 -10.54
N TYR A 234 10.32 9.68 -11.35
CA TYR A 234 9.19 8.90 -11.85
C TYR A 234 9.61 7.76 -12.79
N ASP A 235 10.74 7.90 -13.50
CA ASP A 235 11.29 6.83 -14.31
C ASP A 235 11.87 5.71 -13.44
N GLU A 236 12.54 6.07 -12.33
CA GLU A 236 12.99 5.10 -11.32
C GLU A 236 11.81 4.32 -10.72
N VAL A 237 10.75 5.02 -10.30
CA VAL A 237 9.55 4.39 -9.73
C VAL A 237 8.87 3.47 -10.74
N ASN A 238 8.72 3.90 -11.99
CA ASN A 238 8.12 3.09 -13.03
C ASN A 238 8.94 1.82 -13.32
N LYS A 239 10.25 1.97 -13.52
CA LYS A 239 11.17 0.87 -13.83
C LYS A 239 11.26 -0.15 -12.70
N ARG A 240 11.32 0.32 -11.44
CA ARG A 240 11.55 -0.53 -10.27
C ARG A 240 10.27 -1.19 -9.77
N PHE A 241 9.14 -0.49 -9.81
CA PHE A 241 7.94 -0.90 -9.09
C PHE A 241 6.70 -0.97 -9.98
N LEU A 242 6.32 0.12 -10.66
CA LEU A 242 5.02 0.15 -11.35
C LEU A 242 4.94 -0.88 -12.48
N ALA A 243 5.94 -0.93 -13.36
CA ALA A 243 5.93 -1.87 -14.48
C ALA A 243 6.12 -3.33 -14.03
N PRO A 244 7.10 -3.68 -13.15
CA PRO A 244 7.26 -5.06 -12.69
C PRO A 244 6.06 -5.61 -11.91
N LEU A 245 5.40 -4.78 -11.09
CA LEU A 245 4.22 -5.17 -10.31
C LEU A 245 2.90 -5.00 -11.09
N ARG A 246 2.97 -4.51 -12.34
CA ARG A 246 1.81 -4.24 -13.21
C ARG A 246 0.76 -3.33 -12.56
N LEU A 247 1.22 -2.26 -11.90
CA LEU A 247 0.38 -1.21 -11.30
C LEU A 247 -0.15 -0.27 -12.40
N THR A 248 -1.02 -0.79 -13.27
CA THR A 248 -1.44 -0.12 -14.52
C THR A 248 -2.39 1.06 -14.32
N LEU A 249 -2.93 1.26 -13.13
CA LEU A 249 -3.76 2.40 -12.75
C LEU A 249 -2.98 3.43 -11.93
N THR A 250 -1.70 3.16 -11.67
CA THR A 250 -0.78 4.04 -10.96
C THR A 250 0.16 4.73 -11.95
N SER A 251 0.26 6.05 -11.85
CA SER A 251 1.19 6.84 -12.67
C SER A 251 1.56 8.14 -11.97
N PRO A 252 2.59 8.85 -12.46
CA PRO A 252 2.84 10.23 -12.04
C PRO A 252 1.58 11.08 -12.17
N SER A 253 1.34 11.94 -11.17
CA SER A 253 0.36 13.03 -11.27
C SER A 253 1.08 14.33 -11.66
N ASP A 254 1.84 14.27 -12.75
CA ASP A 254 2.77 15.31 -13.23
C ASP A 254 2.19 16.17 -14.35
N ARG A 255 0.89 16.08 -14.59
CA ARG A 255 0.17 16.78 -15.65
C ARG A 255 -1.28 16.98 -15.24
N ARG A 256 -1.97 17.91 -15.90
CA ARG A 256 -3.39 18.19 -15.62
C ARG A 256 -4.37 17.20 -16.25
N ASP A 257 -4.04 16.66 -17.42
CA ASP A 257 -4.88 15.66 -18.08
C ASP A 257 -4.50 14.26 -17.59
N ILE A 258 -5.31 13.74 -16.67
CA ILE A 258 -5.14 12.44 -16.03
C ILE A 258 -6.36 11.57 -16.38
N PRO A 259 -6.24 10.70 -17.40
CA PRO A 259 -7.33 9.82 -17.80
C PRO A 259 -7.83 8.95 -16.65
N GLY A 260 -9.15 8.87 -16.50
CA GLY A 260 -9.81 8.05 -15.47
C GLY A 260 -9.82 8.66 -14.06
N LEU A 261 -9.35 9.90 -13.88
CA LEU A 261 -9.39 10.62 -12.61
C LEU A 261 -10.83 11.02 -12.24
N ALA A 262 -11.27 10.70 -11.03
CA ALA A 262 -12.52 11.22 -10.46
C ALA A 262 -12.44 12.74 -10.22
N ALA A 263 -13.57 13.43 -10.21
CA ALA A 263 -13.63 14.76 -9.62
C ALA A 263 -13.47 14.65 -8.10
N GLY A 264 -12.57 15.45 -7.52
CA GLY A 264 -12.45 15.64 -6.08
C GLY A 264 -13.22 16.86 -5.61
N TYR A 265 -13.83 16.78 -4.43
CA TYR A 265 -14.64 17.84 -3.82
C TYR A 265 -13.94 18.45 -2.61
N CYS A 266 -13.45 19.67 -2.77
CA CYS A 266 -12.60 20.35 -1.80
C CYS A 266 -13.43 20.89 -0.62
N SER A 267 -12.89 20.77 0.59
CA SER A 267 -13.34 21.51 1.76
C SER A 267 -13.35 23.02 1.49
N PRO A 268 -14.41 23.77 1.87
CA PRO A 268 -14.43 25.23 1.75
C PRO A 268 -13.27 25.91 2.49
N GLU A 269 -12.80 25.30 3.58
CA GLU A 269 -11.71 25.80 4.41
C GLU A 269 -10.32 25.31 3.95
N ASN A 270 -10.19 24.74 2.75
CA ASN A 270 -8.91 24.22 2.29
C ASN A 270 -7.83 25.34 2.27
N PRO A 271 -6.65 25.11 2.86
CA PRO A 271 -5.67 26.17 3.16
C PRO A 271 -5.02 26.78 1.91
N PHE A 272 -5.20 26.11 0.77
CA PHE A 272 -4.65 26.51 -0.52
C PHE A 272 -5.63 27.36 -1.33
N GLY A 273 -6.88 27.49 -0.90
CA GLY A 273 -7.95 28.24 -1.59
C GLY A 273 -8.28 27.66 -2.97
N LEU A 274 -8.17 26.34 -3.13
CA LEU A 274 -8.54 25.61 -4.35
C LEU A 274 -10.04 25.65 -4.60
N PRO A 275 -10.47 25.55 -5.87
CA PRO A 275 -11.90 25.51 -6.20
C PRO A 275 -12.60 24.32 -5.53
N ALA A 276 -13.90 24.46 -5.28
CA ALA A 276 -14.72 23.43 -4.65
C ALA A 276 -14.70 22.07 -5.40
N LYS A 277 -14.44 22.09 -6.71
CA LYS A 277 -14.24 20.90 -7.55
C LYS A 277 -12.86 20.95 -8.18
N THR A 278 -12.12 19.84 -8.10
CA THR A 278 -10.73 19.79 -8.58
C THR A 278 -10.59 19.63 -10.10
N THR A 279 -11.66 19.30 -10.83
CA THR A 279 -11.65 19.06 -12.28
C THR A 279 -12.56 20.03 -13.04
N LEU A 280 -12.13 20.41 -14.24
CA LEU A 280 -12.90 21.25 -15.18
C LEU A 280 -13.79 20.41 -16.11
N ARG A 281 -13.32 19.22 -16.45
CA ARG A 281 -14.02 18.15 -17.20
C ARG A 281 -13.44 16.81 -16.75
N PRO A 282 -14.05 15.65 -17.07
CA PRO A 282 -13.51 14.35 -16.69
C PRO A 282 -12.02 14.22 -17.05
N GLY A 283 -11.21 13.88 -16.05
CA GLY A 283 -9.76 13.73 -16.18
C GLY A 283 -8.93 15.02 -16.21
N LEU A 284 -9.52 16.21 -16.45
CA LEU A 284 -8.76 17.46 -16.54
C LEU A 284 -8.83 18.26 -15.23
N MET A 285 -7.72 18.38 -14.53
CA MET A 285 -7.64 19.16 -13.31
C MET A 285 -7.72 20.68 -13.53
N ALA A 286 -8.27 21.41 -12.55
CA ALA A 286 -8.33 22.87 -12.50
C ALA A 286 -7.01 23.53 -12.05
N TRP A 287 -6.05 22.72 -11.62
CA TRP A 287 -4.74 23.12 -11.11
C TRP A 287 -3.72 22.00 -11.39
N HIS A 288 -2.42 22.29 -11.32
CA HIS A 288 -1.38 21.32 -11.66
C HIS A 288 -1.02 20.40 -10.48
N PRO A 289 -1.31 19.09 -10.53
CA PRO A 289 -0.97 18.16 -9.44
C PRO A 289 0.53 17.89 -9.28
N GLY A 290 1.33 18.22 -10.29
CA GLY A 290 2.79 18.07 -10.25
C GLY A 290 3.49 18.85 -9.13
N VAL A 291 2.79 19.79 -8.47
CA VAL A 291 3.30 20.48 -7.28
C VAL A 291 3.56 19.52 -6.10
N GLU A 292 2.87 18.37 -6.02
CA GLU A 292 3.14 17.39 -4.95
C GLU A 292 4.47 16.67 -5.17
N TRP A 293 4.84 16.39 -6.42
CA TRP A 293 6.04 15.64 -6.80
C TRP A 293 6.36 14.46 -5.87
N THR A 294 7.52 14.41 -5.22
CA THR A 294 7.87 13.34 -4.26
C THR A 294 7.22 13.48 -2.88
N GLY A 295 6.50 14.56 -2.59
CA GLY A 295 5.60 14.65 -1.45
C GLY A 295 4.42 13.67 -1.53
N GLY A 296 4.08 13.14 -2.70
CA GLY A 296 2.96 12.21 -2.83
C GLY A 296 2.40 12.04 -4.23
N GLY A 297 2.97 12.74 -5.22
CA GLY A 297 2.44 13.00 -6.56
C GLY A 297 2.34 11.77 -7.45
N LEU A 298 1.48 10.83 -7.06
CA LEU A 298 1.01 9.72 -7.84
C LEU A 298 -0.51 9.77 -7.86
N VAL A 299 -1.07 9.45 -9.02
CA VAL A 299 -2.46 9.02 -9.13
C VAL A 299 -2.46 7.49 -9.06
N SER A 300 -3.46 6.90 -8.41
CA SER A 300 -3.59 5.44 -8.28
C SER A 300 -5.07 5.01 -8.17
N ASN A 301 -5.30 3.72 -7.92
CA ASN A 301 -6.57 3.18 -7.44
C ASN A 301 -6.31 2.20 -6.28
N PRO A 302 -7.30 1.87 -5.43
CA PRO A 302 -7.11 0.95 -4.32
C PRO A 302 -6.61 -0.44 -4.72
N GLY A 303 -6.95 -0.92 -5.93
CA GLY A 303 -6.49 -2.21 -6.44
C GLY A 303 -4.97 -2.27 -6.58
N ASP A 304 -4.37 -1.26 -7.22
CA ASP A 304 -2.91 -1.15 -7.32
C ASP A 304 -2.28 -0.89 -5.94
N LEU A 305 -2.92 -0.08 -5.09
CA LEU A 305 -2.42 0.22 -3.75
C LEU A 305 -2.30 -1.04 -2.86
N VAL A 306 -3.27 -1.96 -2.89
CA VAL A 306 -3.15 -3.21 -2.11
C VAL A 306 -2.09 -4.16 -2.67
N VAL A 307 -1.90 -4.18 -4.00
CA VAL A 307 -0.80 -4.94 -4.63
C VAL A 307 0.54 -4.36 -4.20
N TRP A 308 0.68 -3.03 -4.24
CA TRP A 308 1.87 -2.33 -3.75
C TRP A 308 2.14 -2.63 -2.28
N ALA A 309 1.14 -2.49 -1.41
CA ALA A 309 1.27 -2.77 0.02
C ALA A 309 1.75 -4.21 0.25
N LYS A 310 1.14 -5.21 -0.39
CA LYS A 310 1.54 -6.61 -0.24
C LYS A 310 2.97 -6.85 -0.73
N ALA A 311 3.35 -6.29 -1.87
CA ALA A 311 4.71 -6.43 -2.38
C ALA A 311 5.74 -5.78 -1.45
N LEU A 312 5.50 -4.54 -1.03
CA LEU A 312 6.40 -3.77 -0.18
C LEU A 312 6.58 -4.43 1.19
N TYR A 313 5.48 -4.77 1.85
CA TYR A 313 5.49 -5.19 3.24
C TYR A 313 5.73 -6.69 3.46
N GLU A 314 5.66 -7.51 2.42
CA GLU A 314 6.11 -8.91 2.47
C GLU A 314 7.57 -9.08 2.00
N GLY A 315 8.32 -7.97 1.82
CA GLY A 315 9.72 -8.04 1.43
C GLY A 315 9.95 -8.44 -0.04
N ARG A 316 8.96 -8.22 -0.92
CA ARG A 316 8.98 -8.71 -2.31
C ARG A 316 9.01 -7.61 -3.37
N ALA A 317 8.99 -6.33 -2.99
CA ALA A 317 9.02 -5.22 -3.94
C ALA A 317 10.39 -4.99 -4.59
N MET A 318 11.48 -5.47 -3.98
CA MET A 318 12.84 -5.41 -4.50
C MET A 318 13.64 -6.63 -4.04
N LYS A 319 14.78 -6.91 -4.68
CA LYS A 319 15.57 -8.12 -4.40
C LYS A 319 16.29 -8.05 -3.05
N GLY A 320 16.16 -9.09 -2.23
CA GLY A 320 16.83 -9.32 -0.93
C GLY A 320 16.23 -8.53 0.23
N ASP A 321 16.83 -8.62 1.41
CA ASP A 321 16.19 -8.14 2.65
C ASP A 321 16.29 -6.61 2.82
N TYR A 322 15.15 -5.96 2.97
CA TYR A 322 15.04 -4.51 3.21
C TYR A 322 14.02 -4.15 4.28
N LEU A 323 13.21 -5.11 4.75
CA LEU A 323 12.04 -4.83 5.58
C LEU A 323 12.45 -4.23 6.93
N ASP A 324 13.54 -4.73 7.53
CA ASP A 324 14.08 -4.18 8.78
C ASP A 324 14.46 -2.70 8.65
N MET A 325 15.13 -2.33 7.54
CA MET A 325 15.47 -0.93 7.29
C MET A 325 14.25 -0.06 6.98
N LEU A 326 13.24 -0.60 6.30
CA LEU A 326 12.00 0.10 6.00
C LEU A 326 11.21 0.39 7.29
N LEU A 327 11.12 -0.62 8.17
CA LEU A 327 10.33 -0.64 9.39
C LEU A 327 11.09 -0.21 10.64
N ASP A 328 12.37 0.18 10.52
CA ASP A 328 13.15 0.84 11.58
C ASP A 328 12.53 2.20 11.90
N ALA A 329 11.43 2.13 12.62
CA ALA A 329 10.50 3.21 12.87
C ALA A 329 10.70 3.70 14.30
N ALA A 330 10.84 5.01 14.45
CA ALA A 330 10.87 5.64 15.76
C ALA A 330 9.49 6.24 16.09
N PRO A 331 9.16 6.42 17.38
CA PRO A 331 7.88 6.97 17.81
C PRO A 331 7.57 8.35 17.21
N VAL A 332 6.30 8.58 16.90
CA VAL A 332 5.74 9.89 16.63
C VAL A 332 5.33 10.48 17.97
N GLU A 333 6.11 11.43 18.50
CA GLU A 333 6.01 11.86 19.91
C GLU A 333 4.63 12.43 20.28
N SER A 334 3.90 12.96 19.29
CA SER A 334 2.55 13.51 19.47
C SER A 334 1.42 12.46 19.47
N HIS A 335 1.72 11.19 19.16
CA HIS A 335 0.71 10.15 18.96
C HIS A 335 1.14 8.82 19.57
N SER A 336 0.51 8.46 20.69
CA SER A 336 0.73 7.15 21.33
C SER A 336 0.44 5.99 20.37
N GLY A 337 1.33 4.99 20.38
CA GLY A 337 1.22 3.79 19.54
C GLY A 337 1.42 4.04 18.04
N LYS A 338 1.94 5.21 17.64
CA LYS A 338 2.33 5.47 16.25
C LYS A 338 3.84 5.68 16.17
N SER A 339 4.45 4.99 15.21
CA SER A 339 5.85 5.13 14.85
C SER A 339 5.97 5.40 13.35
N TYR A 340 7.06 5.99 12.90
CA TYR A 340 7.29 6.30 11.49
C TYR A 340 8.69 5.89 11.05
N GLY A 341 8.75 5.01 10.04
CA GLY A 341 9.97 4.50 9.40
C GLY A 341 10.22 5.20 8.06
N ILE A 342 10.84 4.50 7.11
CA ILE A 342 11.13 5.06 5.79
C ILE A 342 9.86 5.04 4.94
N GLY A 343 9.13 6.15 4.92
CA GLY A 343 7.87 6.29 4.15
C GLY A 343 6.73 5.41 4.65
N VAL A 344 6.81 4.90 5.88
CA VAL A 344 5.83 3.99 6.46
C VAL A 344 5.37 4.49 7.83
N ALA A 345 4.06 4.63 7.98
CA ALA A 345 3.42 4.76 9.28
C ALA A 345 3.20 3.36 9.85
N VAL A 346 3.65 3.16 11.08
CA VAL A 346 3.43 1.96 11.88
C VAL A 346 2.42 2.31 12.97
N GLN A 347 1.25 1.69 12.91
CA GLN A 347 0.28 1.75 14.00
C GLN A 347 0.44 0.49 14.84
N GLU A 348 0.92 0.65 16.06
CA GLU A 348 1.05 -0.40 17.06
C GLU A 348 -0.28 -0.58 17.78
N ASN A 349 -0.58 -1.82 18.19
CA ASN A 349 -1.72 -2.14 19.04
C ASN A 349 -3.08 -1.62 18.52
N GLY A 350 -3.26 -1.59 17.19
CA GLY A 350 -4.54 -1.28 16.58
C GLY A 350 -5.60 -2.35 16.88
N PHE A 351 -6.84 -2.12 16.43
CA PHE A 351 -7.96 -3.06 16.65
C PHE A 351 -7.67 -4.49 16.14
N PHE A 352 -6.82 -4.61 15.12
CA PHE A 352 -6.37 -5.89 14.54
C PHE A 352 -4.85 -6.11 14.72
N GLY A 353 -4.29 -5.57 15.81
CA GLY A 353 -2.85 -5.58 16.06
C GLY A 353 -2.09 -4.53 15.25
N THR A 354 -0.80 -4.77 15.07
CA THR A 354 0.10 -3.87 14.34
C THR A 354 -0.30 -3.78 12.87
N THR A 355 -0.28 -2.56 12.31
CA THR A 355 -0.46 -2.33 10.87
C THR A 355 0.64 -1.43 10.32
N TRP A 356 0.97 -1.65 9.05
CA TRP A 356 1.94 -0.84 8.30
C TRP A 356 1.25 -0.20 7.11
N GLY A 357 1.60 1.02 6.76
CA GLY A 357 0.99 1.67 5.61
C GLY A 357 1.23 3.16 5.55
N HIS A 358 0.31 3.87 4.90
CA HIS A 358 0.31 5.32 4.86
C HIS A 358 -1.12 5.84 4.56
N SER A 359 -1.49 7.01 5.08
CA SER A 359 -2.69 7.75 4.67
C SER A 359 -2.32 8.92 3.76
N GLY A 360 -3.23 9.36 2.92
CA GLY A 360 -3.02 10.48 2.00
C GLY A 360 -4.14 11.49 2.16
N TRP A 361 -3.77 12.76 2.22
CA TRP A 361 -4.70 13.87 2.10
C TRP A 361 -4.13 14.88 1.11
N ILE A 362 -4.98 15.30 0.21
CA ILE A 362 -4.79 16.42 -0.71
C ILE A 362 -6.19 16.99 -0.96
N PRO A 363 -6.38 18.31 -1.15
CA PRO A 363 -7.72 18.86 -1.31
C PRO A 363 -8.57 18.13 -2.34
N GLY A 364 -9.74 17.68 -1.90
CA GLY A 364 -10.68 16.87 -2.68
C GLY A 364 -10.43 15.36 -2.68
N TYR A 365 -9.38 14.83 -2.05
CA TYR A 365 -9.09 13.40 -2.00
C TYR A 365 -8.49 12.94 -0.66
N CYS A 366 -9.06 11.88 -0.10
CA CYS A 366 -8.56 11.19 1.08
C CYS A 366 -8.29 9.72 0.74
N SER A 367 -7.12 9.21 1.13
CA SER A 367 -6.68 7.85 0.79
C SER A 367 -6.15 7.11 2.01
N SER A 368 -6.45 5.81 2.14
CA SER A 368 -5.79 4.93 3.12
C SER A 368 -5.25 3.68 2.42
N MET A 369 -4.09 3.22 2.87
CA MET A 369 -3.50 1.94 2.53
C MET A 369 -2.90 1.33 3.80
N ARG A 370 -3.38 0.14 4.18
CA ARG A 370 -2.95 -0.58 5.38
C ARG A 370 -2.66 -2.04 5.05
N TYR A 371 -1.55 -2.55 5.57
CA TYR A 371 -1.17 -3.95 5.56
C TYR A 371 -1.20 -4.49 7.00
N TYR A 372 -1.77 -5.67 7.16
CA TYR A 372 -2.00 -6.36 8.42
C TYR A 372 -1.10 -7.59 8.47
N PRO A 373 0.15 -7.46 8.96
CA PRO A 373 1.16 -8.52 8.90
C PRO A 373 0.73 -9.82 9.58
N ALA A 374 -0.01 -9.75 10.69
CA ALA A 374 -0.52 -10.93 11.39
C ALA A 374 -1.45 -11.81 10.52
N TYR A 375 -2.04 -11.23 9.47
CA TYR A 375 -3.04 -11.88 8.63
C TYR A 375 -2.60 -12.03 7.16
N GLY A 376 -1.50 -11.38 6.73
CA GLY A 376 -1.04 -11.42 5.34
C GLY A 376 -1.96 -10.69 4.35
N VAL A 377 -2.72 -9.69 4.82
CA VAL A 377 -3.71 -8.95 4.01
C VAL A 377 -3.41 -7.46 3.95
N ALA A 378 -3.81 -6.81 2.86
CA ALA A 378 -3.90 -5.35 2.79
C ALA A 378 -5.31 -4.89 2.41
N VAL A 379 -5.68 -3.71 2.91
CA VAL A 379 -6.91 -3.01 2.60
C VAL A 379 -6.56 -1.57 2.25
N ALA A 380 -7.17 -1.05 1.18
CA ALA A 380 -7.01 0.34 0.78
C ALA A 380 -8.35 0.94 0.37
N PHE A 381 -8.50 2.24 0.51
CA PHE A 381 -9.63 2.98 -0.03
C PHE A 381 -9.21 4.40 -0.42
N GLN A 382 -9.97 4.98 -1.35
CA GLN A 382 -9.87 6.38 -1.74
C GLN A 382 -11.26 7.00 -1.81
N ILE A 383 -11.42 8.20 -1.25
CA ILE A 383 -12.66 8.97 -1.19
C ILE A 383 -12.41 10.27 -1.93
N ASN A 384 -13.33 10.68 -2.81
CA ASN A 384 -13.19 11.90 -3.61
C ASN A 384 -13.75 13.17 -2.92
N THR A 385 -13.54 13.31 -1.62
CA THR A 385 -13.83 14.55 -0.89
C THR A 385 -12.96 14.64 0.35
N ASP A 386 -12.61 15.85 0.75
CA ASP A 386 -12.05 16.16 2.07
C ASP A 386 -12.99 17.01 2.95
N ILE A 387 -14.24 17.21 2.52
CA ILE A 387 -15.27 17.86 3.34
C ILE A 387 -15.60 16.97 4.54
N GLY A 388 -15.18 17.39 5.74
CA GLY A 388 -15.38 16.63 6.98
C GLY A 388 -14.56 15.33 7.07
N ILE A 389 -13.61 15.12 6.16
CA ILE A 389 -12.75 13.94 6.08
C ILE A 389 -11.34 14.43 5.79
N ALA A 390 -10.37 14.08 6.63
CA ALA A 390 -8.98 14.47 6.39
C ALA A 390 -8.08 13.24 6.43
N ASP A 391 -8.03 12.59 7.60
CA ASP A 391 -7.21 11.43 7.88
C ASP A 391 -7.80 10.62 9.05
N GLY A 392 -6.98 9.77 9.67
CA GLY A 392 -7.33 8.97 10.85
C GLY A 392 -7.67 9.75 12.13
N SER A 393 -7.76 11.08 12.09
CA SER A 393 -8.40 11.88 13.14
C SER A 393 -9.93 11.95 13.00
N THR A 394 -10.46 11.64 11.80
CA THR A 394 -11.90 11.75 11.51
C THR A 394 -12.65 10.43 11.72
N GLU A 395 -13.90 10.50 12.18
CA GLU A 395 -14.74 9.32 12.41
C GLU A 395 -14.90 8.49 11.13
N VAL A 396 -15.15 9.16 9.99
CA VAL A 396 -15.38 8.50 8.69
C VAL A 396 -14.19 7.62 8.32
N PHE A 397 -12.98 8.17 8.41
CA PHE A 397 -11.76 7.49 8.02
C PHE A 397 -11.47 6.29 8.93
N ASN A 398 -11.61 6.47 10.24
CA ASN A 398 -11.43 5.40 11.22
C ASN A 398 -12.48 4.29 11.08
N ASP A 399 -13.75 4.63 10.85
CA ASP A 399 -14.81 3.64 10.67
C ASP A 399 -14.63 2.86 9.36
N MET A 400 -14.18 3.53 8.28
CA MET A 400 -13.84 2.86 7.02
C MET A 400 -12.65 1.91 7.18
N GLU A 401 -11.52 2.34 7.76
CA GLU A 401 -10.36 1.46 8.00
C GLU A 401 -10.77 0.23 8.83
N ARG A 402 -11.46 0.46 9.95
CA ARG A 402 -11.85 -0.62 10.87
C ARG A 402 -12.83 -1.59 10.24
N ARG A 403 -13.94 -1.09 9.66
CA ARG A 403 -15.04 -1.96 9.20
C ARG A 403 -14.69 -2.72 7.93
N LEU A 404 -13.99 -2.09 6.99
CA LEU A 404 -13.53 -2.77 5.78
C LEU A 404 -12.51 -3.87 6.12
N ALA A 405 -11.56 -3.60 7.01
CA ALA A 405 -10.62 -4.61 7.49
C ALA A 405 -11.31 -5.74 8.26
N MET A 406 -12.31 -5.42 9.10
CA MET A 406 -13.08 -6.42 9.85
C MET A 406 -13.73 -7.45 8.93
N ILE A 407 -14.33 -7.01 7.83
CA ILE A 407 -14.98 -7.91 6.85
C ILE A 407 -13.97 -8.88 6.23
N VAL A 408 -12.77 -8.39 5.90
CA VAL A 408 -11.72 -9.20 5.28
C VAL A 408 -11.13 -10.17 6.30
N ILE A 409 -10.72 -9.68 7.47
CA ILE A 409 -10.04 -10.49 8.49
C ILE A 409 -10.96 -11.58 9.03
N LYS A 410 -12.21 -11.28 9.38
CA LYS A 410 -13.16 -12.30 9.86
C LYS A 410 -13.43 -13.39 8.84
N SER A 411 -13.34 -13.09 7.54
CA SER A 411 -13.52 -14.10 6.51
C SER A 411 -12.40 -15.13 6.45
N LEU A 412 -11.20 -14.79 6.93
CA LEU A 412 -10.07 -15.73 7.02
C LEU A 412 -10.37 -16.80 8.10
N ASP A 413 -10.92 -16.37 9.23
CA ASP A 413 -11.29 -17.26 10.34
C ASP A 413 -12.41 -18.23 9.94
N GLU A 414 -13.40 -17.74 9.17
CA GLU A 414 -14.49 -18.57 8.64
C GLU A 414 -13.98 -19.67 7.70
N VAL A 415 -13.00 -19.37 6.85
CA VAL A 415 -12.37 -20.35 5.95
C VAL A 415 -11.53 -21.36 6.74
N ALA A 416 -10.75 -20.90 7.72
CA ALA A 416 -9.92 -21.76 8.57
C ALA A 416 -10.77 -22.75 9.40
N GLY A 417 -11.86 -22.28 10.03
CA GLY A 417 -12.79 -23.12 10.78
C GLY A 417 -13.52 -24.15 9.92
N THR A 418 -13.82 -23.82 8.66
CA THR A 418 -14.49 -24.74 7.74
C THR A 418 -13.55 -25.85 7.24
N LEU A 419 -12.26 -25.55 7.04
CA LEU A 419 -11.26 -26.56 6.69
C LEU A 419 -11.06 -27.60 7.80
N LEU A 420 -11.06 -27.17 9.07
CA LEU A 420 -10.90 -28.06 10.23
C LEU A 420 -12.13 -28.96 10.44
N THR A 421 -13.34 -28.44 10.25
CA THR A 421 -14.58 -29.21 10.36
C THR A 421 -14.74 -30.21 9.21
N GLY A 422 -14.42 -29.83 7.97
CA GLY A 422 -14.45 -30.71 6.80
C GLY A 422 -13.46 -31.89 6.89
N GLN A 423 -12.27 -31.68 7.46
CA GLN A 423 -11.33 -32.78 7.75
C GLN A 423 -11.85 -33.73 8.82
N THR A 424 -12.51 -33.20 9.86
CA THR A 424 -13.08 -33.99 10.95
C THR A 424 -14.22 -34.89 10.46
N GLU A 425 -15.11 -34.39 9.59
CA GLU A 425 -16.18 -35.19 8.99
C GLU A 425 -15.66 -36.27 8.04
N GLN A 426 -14.63 -36.00 7.24
CA GLN A 426 -13.98 -37.03 6.40
C GLN A 426 -13.35 -38.16 7.23
N ILE A 427 -12.76 -37.84 8.39
CA ILE A 427 -12.19 -38.83 9.33
C ILE A 427 -13.30 -39.69 9.97
N ILE A 428 -14.46 -39.08 10.30
CA ILE A 428 -15.60 -39.81 10.87
C ILE A 428 -16.24 -40.72 9.81
N HIS A 429 -16.35 -40.25 8.56
CA HIS A 429 -16.95 -41.03 7.47
C HIS A 429 -16.07 -42.21 7.02
N THR A 430 -14.74 -42.05 7.01
CA THR A 430 -13.78 -43.16 6.76
C THR A 430 -13.74 -44.18 7.90
N LYS A 431 -13.97 -43.77 9.16
CA LYS A 431 -14.14 -44.71 10.28
C LYS A 431 -15.47 -45.47 10.23
N LYS A 432 -16.57 -44.85 9.79
CA LYS A 432 -17.87 -45.54 9.62
C LYS A 432 -17.84 -46.57 8.48
N LYS A 433 -17.17 -46.30 7.36
CA LYS A 433 -17.02 -47.27 6.26
C LYS A 433 -16.11 -48.46 6.56
N ARG A 434 -15.26 -48.39 7.60
CA ARG A 434 -14.47 -49.55 8.09
C ARG A 434 -15.21 -50.40 9.14
N ARG A 435 -16.42 -50.02 9.52
CA ARG A 435 -17.30 -50.74 10.45
C ARG A 435 -18.62 -51.07 9.77
N THR A 436 -18.55 -51.93 8.77
CA THR A 436 -19.70 -52.69 8.27
C THR A 436 -19.11 -53.99 7.71
N PRO A 437 -19.52 -55.17 8.22
CA PRO A 437 -18.89 -56.44 7.89
C PRO A 437 -19.09 -56.84 6.43
#